data_AF-L2G6I7-F1
#
_entry.id   AF-L2G6I7-F1
#
_cell.length_a   1.000
_cell.length_b   1.000
_cell.length_c   1.000
_cell.angle_alpha   90.00
_cell.angle_beta   90.00
_cell.angle_gamma   90.00
#
_symmetry.space_group_name_H-M   'P 1'
#
loop_
_entity.id
_entity.type
_entity.pdbx_description
1 polymer ?
#
loop_
_entity_poly.entity_id
_entity_poly.type
_entity_poly.pdbx_seq_one_letter_code
_entity_poly.pdbx_strand_id
1 'polypeptide(L)'
;MEIEFVDGVPGDKVPDKAIPKTSEHDKLNNGAIGCWRGHMNALGEIVRRNLTSALILEDDVDWDIRIRHQLHDFALSTQALIQPLAEAPLSYVDPSYPVPTDNTLGRIPDIPFEHLPATIPPKVSPYGDDWDLLWIGHCGMHFPFEDSKTVPKARIIHTNDVTVAPKKNLWTFNIPFTLKEKYPEHTRAVHHAQEGVCTLGYAVSQKGARKLLQEVALKDVSDAVDILLRFFCEGAKGRKPHNCLTTQPALFHHHRAAGPLNSMSDIGNHGDGFRDQSMTDMVRWSVRLNADALLDGRTDFVDQYPDDR
;
A
#
# COMPACT_ATOMS: atom_id res chain seq x y z
N MET A 1 12.00 15.95 -9.44
CA MET A 1 11.67 15.05 -8.32
C MET A 1 12.43 15.54 -7.13
N GLU A 2 11.74 15.86 -6.04
CA GLU A 2 12.36 16.24 -4.77
C GLU A 2 12.29 15.02 -3.85
N ILE A 3 13.40 14.69 -3.21
CA ILE A 3 13.50 13.58 -2.25
C ILE A 3 13.86 14.19 -0.91
N GLU A 4 13.12 13.85 0.14
CA GLU A 4 13.40 14.25 1.51
C GLU A 4 13.50 13.02 2.38
N PHE A 5 14.42 13.07 3.35
CA PHE A 5 14.56 12.06 4.38
C PHE A 5 13.88 12.57 5.64
N VAL A 6 12.99 11.75 6.22
CA VAL A 6 12.36 12.02 7.50
C VAL A 6 12.95 11.03 8.50
N ASP A 7 13.72 11.54 9.45
CA ASP A 7 14.40 10.69 10.43
C ASP A 7 13.39 9.88 11.25
N GLY A 8 13.73 8.61 11.48
CA GLY A 8 13.04 7.77 12.45
C GLY A 8 13.12 8.38 13.84
N VAL A 9 12.05 8.22 14.62
CA VAL A 9 11.99 8.76 15.99
C VAL A 9 12.18 7.64 17.00
N PRO A 10 13.20 7.70 17.88
CA PRO A 10 13.30 6.76 18.99
C PRO A 10 12.08 6.91 19.92
N GLY A 11 11.26 5.87 20.06
CA GLY A 11 10.00 6.00 20.77
C GLY A 11 10.12 6.21 22.28
N ASP A 12 11.27 5.86 22.86
CA ASP A 12 11.62 6.21 24.25
C ASP A 12 11.85 7.72 24.44
N LYS A 13 12.15 8.45 23.36
CA LYS A 13 12.26 9.92 23.35
C LYS A 13 10.93 10.63 23.10
N VAL A 14 9.85 9.91 22.78
CA VAL A 14 8.51 10.51 22.61
C VAL A 14 7.87 10.70 24.00
N PRO A 15 7.59 11.95 24.43
CA PRO A 15 6.98 12.17 25.73
C PRO A 15 5.59 11.54 25.81
N ASP A 16 5.26 10.86 26.93
CA ASP A 16 3.96 10.21 27.11
C ASP A 16 2.79 11.19 26.95
N LYS A 17 2.97 12.45 27.39
CA LYS A 17 1.97 13.52 27.23
C LYS A 17 1.72 13.93 25.78
N ALA A 18 2.60 13.56 24.85
CA ALA A 18 2.49 13.86 23.42
C ALA A 18 1.85 12.70 22.63
N ILE A 19 1.55 11.57 23.28
CA ILE A 19 0.87 10.42 22.69
C ILE A 19 -0.63 10.60 22.97
N PRO A 20 -1.48 10.77 21.93
CA PRO A 20 -2.91 10.87 22.13
C PRO A 20 -3.47 9.61 22.80
N LYS A 21 -4.22 9.83 23.87
CA LYS A 21 -4.90 8.80 24.65
C LYS A 21 -6.25 9.34 25.14
N THR A 22 -7.31 8.89 24.51
CA THR A 22 -8.72 9.24 24.73
C THR A 22 -9.52 8.08 25.34
N SER A 23 -8.93 6.88 25.40
CA SER A 23 -9.48 5.72 26.13
C SER A 23 -8.41 4.97 26.93
N GLU A 24 -8.85 4.09 27.84
CA GLU A 24 -7.94 3.24 28.61
C GLU A 24 -7.41 2.09 27.74
N HIS A 25 -6.10 2.13 27.46
CA HIS A 25 -5.33 1.05 26.85
C HIS A 25 -3.87 1.16 27.28
N ASP A 26 -3.12 0.08 27.10
CA ASP A 26 -1.69 0.08 27.37
C ASP A 26 -0.92 0.92 26.35
N LYS A 27 0.24 1.43 26.77
CA LYS A 27 1.17 2.08 25.86
C LYS A 27 1.80 1.00 24.98
N LEU A 28 1.89 1.26 23.68
CA LEU A 28 2.63 0.39 22.76
C LEU A 28 4.12 0.38 23.11
N ASN A 29 4.84 -0.64 22.63
CA ASN A 29 6.29 -0.68 22.77
C ASN A 29 6.94 0.54 22.09
N ASN A 30 8.16 0.90 22.52
CA ASN A 30 8.85 2.08 22.01
C ASN A 30 9.08 2.04 20.49
N GLY A 31 9.33 0.87 19.89
CA GLY A 31 9.46 0.75 18.43
C GLY A 31 8.19 1.20 17.69
N ALA A 32 7.03 0.72 18.12
CA ALA A 32 5.74 1.09 17.54
C ALA A 32 5.40 2.57 17.74
N ILE A 33 5.70 3.15 18.91
CA ILE A 33 5.50 4.59 19.17
C ILE A 33 6.42 5.45 18.28
N GLY A 34 7.67 5.03 18.14
CA GLY A 34 8.65 5.70 17.28
C GLY A 34 8.24 5.69 15.81
N CYS A 35 7.83 4.52 15.32
CA CYS A 35 7.29 4.33 13.98
C CYS A 35 6.07 5.22 13.73
N TRP A 36 5.05 5.18 14.60
CA TRP A 36 3.88 6.06 14.51
C TRP A 36 4.30 7.53 14.43
N ARG A 37 5.18 8.00 15.32
CA ARG A 37 5.61 9.40 15.32
C ARG A 37 6.33 9.79 14.04
N GLY A 38 7.22 8.94 13.51
CA GLY A 38 7.92 9.19 12.25
C GLY A 38 6.96 9.39 11.08
N HIS A 39 5.95 8.53 10.96
CA HIS A 39 4.91 8.67 9.94
C HIS A 39 4.09 9.97 10.12
N MET A 40 3.74 10.34 11.35
CA MET A 40 3.01 11.58 11.60
C MET A 40 3.84 12.82 11.23
N ASN A 41 5.16 12.78 11.42
CA ASN A 41 6.05 13.86 10.99
C ASN A 41 6.07 13.98 9.45
N ALA A 42 6.22 12.87 8.73
CA ALA A 42 6.19 12.86 7.26
C ALA A 42 4.85 13.40 6.71
N LEU A 43 3.72 12.97 7.29
CA LEU A 43 2.40 13.49 6.93
C LEU A 43 2.25 14.98 7.23
N GLY A 44 2.83 15.44 8.35
CA GLY A 44 2.88 16.85 8.72
C GLY A 44 3.57 17.71 7.66
N GLU A 45 4.66 17.22 7.07
CA GLU A 45 5.41 17.93 6.02
C GLU A 45 4.60 18.12 4.74
N ILE A 46 3.80 17.13 4.33
CA ILE A 46 2.89 17.25 3.17
C ILE A 46 1.95 18.45 3.36
N VAL A 47 1.37 18.59 4.56
CA VAL A 47 0.46 19.70 4.87
C VAL A 47 1.20 21.02 5.00
N ARG A 48 2.32 21.04 5.74
CA ARG A 48 3.12 22.24 6.02
C ARG A 48 3.66 22.88 4.73
N ARG A 49 4.14 22.05 3.80
CA ARG A 49 4.72 22.48 2.52
C ARG A 49 3.66 22.64 1.42
N ASN A 50 2.40 22.31 1.71
CA ASN A 50 1.30 22.36 0.75
C ASN A 50 1.57 21.53 -0.52
N LEU A 51 2.09 20.31 -0.35
CA LEU A 51 2.31 19.38 -1.46
C LEU A 51 0.98 18.79 -1.92
N THR A 52 0.78 18.65 -3.24
CA THR A 52 -0.44 18.03 -3.81
C THR A 52 -0.60 16.57 -3.36
N SER A 53 0.52 15.85 -3.31
CA SER A 53 0.64 14.49 -2.78
C SER A 53 2.11 14.17 -2.52
N ALA A 54 2.37 13.10 -1.77
CA ALA A 54 3.71 12.54 -1.61
C ALA A 54 3.64 11.01 -1.56
N LEU A 55 4.72 10.36 -2.00
CA LEU A 55 4.97 8.93 -1.80
C LEU A 55 5.91 8.78 -0.59
N ILE A 56 5.47 8.04 0.42
CA ILE A 56 6.24 7.72 1.61
C ILE A 56 6.70 6.26 1.48
N LEU A 57 8.00 6.02 1.64
CA LEU A 57 8.62 4.71 1.57
C LEU A 57 9.41 4.47 2.86
N GLU A 58 9.37 3.24 3.38
CA GLU A 58 10.33 2.78 4.39
C GLU A 58 11.72 2.64 3.72
N ASP A 59 12.81 2.69 4.50
CA ASP A 59 14.18 2.77 3.97
C ASP A 59 14.74 1.39 3.53
N ASP A 60 14.12 0.32 3.99
CA ASP A 60 14.45 -1.07 3.67
C ASP A 60 13.62 -1.63 2.50
N VAL A 61 12.95 -0.79 1.71
CA VAL A 61 12.15 -1.24 0.57
C VAL A 61 12.92 -1.31 -0.75
N ASP A 62 12.34 -2.05 -1.68
CA ASP A 62 12.81 -2.21 -3.05
C ASP A 62 11.63 -2.51 -3.98
N TRP A 63 11.86 -2.37 -5.27
CA TRP A 63 10.82 -2.45 -6.30
C TRP A 63 11.40 -3.00 -7.61
N ASP A 64 10.51 -3.36 -8.54
CA ASP A 64 10.93 -3.85 -9.86
C ASP A 64 11.47 -2.69 -10.71
N ILE A 65 12.53 -2.88 -11.48
CA ILE A 65 13.07 -1.85 -12.39
C ILE A 65 11.99 -1.29 -13.36
N ARG A 66 10.93 -2.07 -13.62
CA ARG A 66 9.78 -1.71 -14.46
C ARG A 66 8.70 -0.90 -13.73
N ILE A 67 8.99 -0.37 -12.53
CA ILE A 67 8.03 0.37 -11.67
C ILE A 67 7.24 1.46 -12.39
N ARG A 68 7.82 2.12 -13.40
CA ARG A 68 7.10 3.15 -14.18
C ARG A 68 5.88 2.58 -14.91
N HIS A 69 6.01 1.39 -15.51
CA HIS A 69 4.89 0.72 -16.18
C HIS A 69 3.88 0.22 -15.14
N GLN A 70 4.34 -0.36 -14.04
CA GLN A 70 3.46 -0.81 -12.95
C GLN A 70 2.63 0.34 -12.35
N LEU A 71 3.25 1.50 -12.13
CA LEU A 71 2.58 2.70 -11.64
C LEU A 71 1.63 3.31 -12.67
N HIS A 72 1.93 3.19 -13.97
CA HIS A 72 1.03 3.60 -15.04
C HIS A 72 -0.24 2.74 -15.06
N ASP A 73 -0.10 1.41 -15.00
CA ASP A 73 -1.25 0.50 -15.00
C ASP A 73 -2.08 0.64 -13.73
N PHE A 74 -1.41 0.87 -12.59
CA PHE A 74 -2.07 1.24 -11.35
C PHE A 74 -2.85 2.56 -11.47
N ALA A 75 -2.30 3.57 -12.15
CA ALA A 75 -2.99 4.84 -12.39
C ALA A 75 -4.27 4.65 -13.23
N LEU A 76 -4.21 3.87 -14.31
CA LEU A 76 -5.40 3.57 -15.13
C LEU A 76 -6.46 2.80 -14.33
N SER A 77 -6.03 1.82 -13.54
CA SER A 77 -6.92 1.00 -12.72
C SER A 77 -7.61 1.82 -11.61
N THR A 78 -6.86 2.69 -10.94
CA THR A 78 -7.41 3.56 -9.90
C THR A 78 -8.39 4.59 -10.48
N GLN A 79 -8.07 5.19 -11.63
CA GLN A 79 -9.01 6.04 -12.35
C GLN A 79 -10.32 5.30 -12.64
N ALA A 80 -10.26 4.08 -13.19
CA ALA A 80 -11.46 3.30 -13.48
C ALA A 80 -12.33 3.06 -12.24
N LEU A 81 -11.72 2.86 -11.07
CA LEU A 81 -12.43 2.59 -9.82
C LEU A 81 -13.07 3.83 -9.17
N ILE A 82 -12.47 5.03 -9.33
CA ILE A 82 -12.87 6.23 -8.55
C ILE A 82 -13.28 7.44 -9.39
N GLN A 83 -13.08 7.42 -10.71
CA GLN A 83 -13.55 8.48 -11.60
C GLN A 83 -14.98 8.18 -12.09
N PRO A 84 -15.81 9.21 -12.28
CA PRO A 84 -17.12 9.03 -12.92
C PRO A 84 -16.97 8.51 -14.35
N LEU A 85 -17.97 7.76 -14.81
CA LEU A 85 -18.00 7.25 -16.18
C LEU A 85 -18.16 8.40 -17.19
N ALA A 86 -17.47 8.32 -18.33
CA ALA A 86 -17.54 9.36 -19.35
C ALA A 86 -18.94 9.47 -19.97
N GLU A 87 -19.60 8.34 -20.21
CA GLU A 87 -20.95 8.28 -20.79
C GLU A 87 -22.06 8.50 -19.76
N ALA A 88 -21.74 8.36 -18.47
CA ALA A 88 -22.66 8.55 -17.36
C ALA A 88 -21.97 9.27 -16.19
N PRO A 89 -21.79 10.60 -16.27
CA PRO A 89 -21.00 11.39 -15.31
C PRO A 89 -21.47 11.37 -13.84
N LEU A 90 -22.63 10.79 -13.55
CA LEU A 90 -23.19 10.65 -12.21
C LEU A 90 -23.05 9.23 -11.64
N SER A 91 -22.43 8.31 -12.38
CA SER A 91 -22.21 6.93 -11.95
C SER A 91 -20.75 6.52 -12.07
N TYR A 92 -20.45 5.41 -11.40
CA TYR A 92 -19.13 4.77 -11.35
C TYR A 92 -19.26 3.34 -11.88
N VAL A 93 -18.13 2.76 -12.29
CA VAL A 93 -18.13 1.34 -12.68
C VAL A 93 -18.45 0.41 -11.51
N ASP A 94 -18.07 0.84 -10.29
CA ASP A 94 -18.41 0.16 -9.06
C ASP A 94 -19.74 0.71 -8.52
N PRO A 95 -20.86 -0.05 -8.58
CA PRO A 95 -22.13 0.38 -8.00
C PRO A 95 -22.11 0.53 -6.47
N SER A 96 -21.08 0.01 -5.79
CA SER A 96 -20.87 0.20 -4.35
C SER A 96 -19.99 1.40 -4.00
N TYR A 97 -19.46 2.13 -4.99
CA TYR A 97 -18.70 3.36 -4.78
C TYR A 97 -19.62 4.59 -4.82
N PRO A 98 -19.40 5.63 -3.97
CA PRO A 98 -18.32 5.76 -2.98
C PRO A 98 -18.59 5.07 -1.64
N VAL A 99 -19.84 4.72 -1.35
CA VAL A 99 -20.23 4.05 -0.10
C VAL A 99 -21.18 2.90 -0.42
N PRO A 100 -20.86 1.65 -0.02
CA PRO A 100 -21.75 0.52 -0.23
C PRO A 100 -23.12 0.74 0.43
N THR A 101 -24.18 0.31 -0.24
CA THR A 101 -25.55 0.27 0.30
C THR A 101 -25.99 -1.18 0.51
N ASP A 102 -27.06 -1.40 1.28
CA ASP A 102 -27.62 -2.76 1.49
C ASP A 102 -28.02 -3.44 0.16
N ASN A 103 -28.32 -2.65 -0.89
CA ASN A 103 -28.63 -3.17 -2.23
C ASN A 103 -27.40 -3.59 -3.05
N THR A 104 -26.19 -3.32 -2.55
CA THR A 104 -24.90 -3.66 -3.19
C THR A 104 -24.19 -4.82 -2.48
N LEU A 105 -24.93 -5.62 -1.71
CA LEU A 105 -24.43 -6.82 -1.05
C LEU A 105 -24.09 -7.92 -2.08
N GLY A 106 -22.97 -8.62 -1.87
CA GLY A 106 -22.49 -9.69 -2.74
C GLY A 106 -21.29 -9.33 -3.63
N ARG A 107 -20.84 -10.31 -4.41
CA ARG A 107 -19.65 -10.19 -5.27
C ARG A 107 -19.95 -9.36 -6.52
N ILE A 108 -19.13 -8.32 -6.74
CA ILE A 108 -19.10 -7.59 -8.00
C ILE A 108 -18.19 -8.36 -8.99
N PRO A 109 -18.60 -8.51 -10.27
CA PRO A 109 -17.76 -9.10 -11.30
C PRO A 109 -16.41 -8.39 -11.42
N ASP A 110 -15.38 -9.17 -11.70
CA ASP A 110 -14.05 -8.64 -11.95
C ASP A 110 -14.03 -7.87 -13.28
N ILE A 111 -13.37 -6.70 -13.27
CA ILE A 111 -13.22 -5.86 -14.46
C ILE A 111 -11.85 -6.17 -15.07
N PRO A 112 -11.78 -6.68 -16.31
CA PRO A 112 -10.50 -6.94 -16.96
C PRO A 112 -9.76 -5.62 -17.24
N PHE A 113 -8.46 -5.57 -16.94
CA PHE A 113 -7.60 -4.40 -17.22
C PHE A 113 -7.56 -4.03 -18.72
N GLU A 114 -7.64 -5.01 -19.61
CA GLU A 114 -7.68 -4.76 -21.06
C GLU A 114 -9.00 -4.11 -21.54
N HIS A 115 -10.02 -4.09 -20.67
CA HIS A 115 -11.36 -3.61 -20.99
C HIS A 115 -11.85 -2.60 -19.93
N LEU A 116 -10.97 -1.68 -19.51
CA LEU A 116 -11.36 -0.61 -18.58
C LEU A 116 -12.44 0.29 -19.20
N PRO A 117 -13.42 0.73 -18.39
CA PRO A 117 -14.43 1.68 -18.84
C PRO A 117 -13.80 3.05 -19.12
N ALA A 118 -14.37 3.78 -20.09
CA ALA A 118 -14.02 5.17 -20.29
C ALA A 118 -14.52 6.01 -19.10
N THR A 119 -13.61 6.73 -18.44
CA THR A 119 -13.91 7.63 -17.33
C THR A 119 -13.65 9.08 -17.72
N ILE A 120 -14.20 10.00 -16.94
CA ILE A 120 -13.84 11.41 -17.04
C ILE A 120 -12.34 11.54 -16.71
N PRO A 121 -11.53 12.24 -17.54
CA PRO A 121 -10.11 12.41 -17.27
C PRO A 121 -9.87 13.12 -15.93
N PRO A 122 -8.94 12.63 -15.10
CA PRO A 122 -8.65 13.27 -13.82
C PRO A 122 -7.99 14.63 -14.02
N LYS A 123 -8.24 15.54 -13.08
CA LYS A 123 -7.77 16.94 -13.15
C LYS A 123 -6.60 17.24 -12.23
N VAL A 124 -6.49 16.51 -11.12
CA VAL A 124 -5.55 16.80 -10.03
C VAL A 124 -4.39 15.81 -10.00
N SER A 125 -4.67 14.53 -10.20
CA SER A 125 -3.69 13.47 -10.05
C SER A 125 -3.89 12.39 -11.12
N PRO A 126 -2.80 11.81 -11.66
CA PRO A 126 -2.92 10.70 -12.60
C PRO A 126 -3.57 9.45 -11.99
N TYR A 127 -3.66 9.34 -10.66
CA TYR A 127 -4.34 8.24 -9.96
C TYR A 127 -5.82 8.54 -9.66
N GLY A 128 -6.39 9.59 -10.27
CA GLY A 128 -7.73 10.09 -9.96
C GLY A 128 -7.75 11.25 -8.97
N ASP A 129 -8.90 11.89 -8.86
CA ASP A 129 -9.09 13.14 -8.10
C ASP A 129 -9.52 12.93 -6.64
N ASP A 130 -10.10 11.77 -6.31
CA ASP A 130 -10.76 11.56 -5.01
C ASP A 130 -10.13 10.59 -4.02
N TRP A 131 -8.91 10.10 -4.29
CA TRP A 131 -8.20 9.21 -3.37
C TRP A 131 -7.59 9.97 -2.18
N ASP A 132 -7.56 9.31 -1.02
CA ASP A 132 -6.92 9.78 0.21
C ASP A 132 -5.55 9.11 0.41
N LEU A 133 -5.48 7.79 0.22
CA LEU A 133 -4.27 6.98 0.37
C LEU A 133 -4.16 5.90 -0.73
N LEU A 134 -2.98 5.72 -1.29
CA LEU A 134 -2.66 4.62 -2.20
C LEU A 134 -1.65 3.69 -1.50
N TRP A 135 -2.09 2.53 -1.04
CA TRP A 135 -1.27 1.59 -0.28
C TRP A 135 -0.58 0.61 -1.25
N ILE A 136 0.59 0.99 -1.77
CA ILE A 136 1.26 0.28 -2.87
C ILE A 136 2.49 -0.52 -2.42
N GLY A 137 2.77 -0.54 -1.11
CA GLY A 137 3.78 -1.34 -0.45
C GLY A 137 3.24 -1.83 0.89
N HIS A 138 2.96 -3.12 0.96
CA HIS A 138 2.35 -3.77 2.12
C HIS A 138 2.76 -5.25 2.17
N CYS A 139 2.63 -5.88 3.34
CA CYS A 139 2.92 -7.31 3.51
C CYS A 139 1.66 -8.18 3.36
N GLY A 140 0.48 -7.56 3.29
CA GLY A 140 -0.77 -8.28 3.10
C GLY A 140 -1.97 -7.35 2.98
N MET A 141 -2.99 -7.87 2.30
CA MET A 141 -4.24 -7.19 2.03
C MET A 141 -5.29 -8.26 1.67
N HIS A 142 -6.54 -8.08 2.07
CA HIS A 142 -7.64 -8.88 1.52
C HIS A 142 -8.28 -8.14 0.34
N PHE A 143 -8.92 -8.89 -0.54
CA PHE A 143 -9.93 -8.29 -1.40
C PHE A 143 -11.09 -7.74 -0.58
N PRO A 144 -11.84 -6.75 -1.10
CA PRO A 144 -13.00 -6.24 -0.39
C PRO A 144 -13.97 -7.36 -0.05
N PHE A 145 -14.38 -7.45 1.22
CA PHE A 145 -15.32 -8.47 1.67
C PHE A 145 -16.72 -8.19 1.11
N GLU A 146 -17.43 -9.26 0.75
CA GLU A 146 -18.76 -9.18 0.15
C GLU A 146 -19.80 -8.53 1.08
N ASP A 147 -19.59 -8.63 2.39
CA ASP A 147 -20.42 -8.07 3.46
C ASP A 147 -19.90 -6.71 3.98
N SER A 148 -18.81 -6.20 3.41
CA SER A 148 -18.29 -4.87 3.77
C SER A 148 -19.33 -3.79 3.48
N LYS A 149 -19.58 -2.95 4.49
CA LYS A 149 -20.52 -1.83 4.42
C LYS A 149 -19.86 -0.49 4.15
N THR A 150 -18.53 -0.44 4.21
CA THR A 150 -17.75 0.80 4.09
C THR A 150 -16.73 0.76 2.95
N VAL A 151 -16.33 -0.43 2.51
CA VAL A 151 -15.31 -0.60 1.46
C VAL A 151 -15.99 -0.96 0.14
N PRO A 152 -15.78 -0.16 -0.94
CA PRO A 152 -16.27 -0.50 -2.27
C PRO A 152 -15.64 -1.80 -2.82
N LYS A 153 -16.39 -2.52 -3.64
CA LYS A 153 -16.17 -3.96 -3.89
C LYS A 153 -15.60 -4.31 -5.25
N ALA A 154 -15.60 -3.38 -6.21
CA ALA A 154 -15.06 -3.66 -7.53
C ALA A 154 -13.55 -3.87 -7.50
N ARG A 155 -13.07 -4.68 -8.46
CA ARG A 155 -11.67 -5.03 -8.63
C ARG A 155 -11.31 -4.97 -10.10
N ILE A 156 -10.17 -4.38 -10.40
CA ILE A 156 -9.55 -4.47 -11.71
C ILE A 156 -8.57 -5.65 -11.69
N ILE A 157 -8.64 -6.52 -12.68
CA ILE A 157 -7.80 -7.71 -12.80
C ILE A 157 -6.96 -7.61 -14.07
N HIS A 158 -5.64 -7.53 -13.90
CA HIS A 158 -4.64 -7.57 -14.96
C HIS A 158 -4.01 -8.96 -14.98
N THR A 159 -4.34 -9.75 -15.99
CA THR A 159 -3.77 -11.09 -16.23
C THR A 159 -2.55 -11.00 -17.13
N ASN A 160 -1.61 -11.93 -16.99
CA ASN A 160 -0.36 -11.98 -17.77
C ASN A 160 0.59 -10.80 -17.51
N ASP A 161 0.53 -10.22 -16.31
CA ASP A 161 1.51 -9.23 -15.86
C ASP A 161 2.85 -9.92 -15.57
N VAL A 162 3.77 -9.83 -16.53
CA VAL A 162 5.13 -10.39 -16.48
C VAL A 162 6.02 -9.82 -15.36
N THR A 163 5.55 -8.81 -14.63
CA THR A 163 6.23 -8.26 -13.44
C THR A 163 5.84 -8.99 -12.16
N VAL A 164 4.71 -9.71 -12.16
CA VAL A 164 4.26 -10.51 -11.01
C VAL A 164 5.07 -11.80 -10.95
N ALA A 165 5.69 -12.08 -9.80
CA ALA A 165 6.39 -13.33 -9.57
C ALA A 165 5.44 -14.55 -9.61
N PRO A 166 5.94 -15.76 -9.94
CA PRO A 166 5.16 -16.98 -9.88
C PRO A 166 4.48 -17.19 -8.53
N LYS A 167 3.30 -17.81 -8.51
CA LYS A 167 2.53 -18.04 -7.27
C LYS A 167 3.33 -18.69 -6.15
N LYS A 168 4.26 -19.59 -6.46
CA LYS A 168 5.13 -20.25 -5.46
C LYS A 168 5.97 -19.24 -4.66
N ASN A 169 6.29 -18.09 -5.26
CA ASN A 169 7.06 -17.00 -4.65
C ASN A 169 6.17 -15.92 -4.01
N LEU A 170 4.85 -15.95 -4.25
CA LEU A 170 3.90 -15.02 -3.64
C LEU A 170 3.53 -15.46 -2.22
N TRP A 171 3.53 -14.50 -1.29
CA TRP A 171 3.09 -14.67 0.09
C TRP A 171 2.33 -13.44 0.58
N THR A 172 1.58 -13.59 1.66
CA THR A 172 0.82 -12.52 2.33
C THR A 172 0.62 -12.89 3.81
N PHE A 173 0.50 -11.91 4.69
CA PHE A 173 0.02 -12.15 6.06
C PHE A 173 -1.50 -12.42 6.12
N ASN A 174 -2.26 -11.89 5.17
CA ASN A 174 -3.71 -11.98 5.13
C ASN A 174 -4.16 -13.28 4.45
N ILE A 175 -4.62 -14.25 5.25
CA ILE A 175 -5.15 -15.53 4.77
C ILE A 175 -6.69 -15.48 4.80
N PRO A 176 -7.42 -15.99 3.78
CA PRO A 176 -6.92 -16.64 2.56
C PRO A 176 -6.27 -15.68 1.55
N PHE A 177 -5.23 -16.15 0.84
CA PHE A 177 -4.60 -15.37 -0.23
C PHE A 177 -5.36 -15.55 -1.53
N THR A 178 -6.55 -14.95 -1.61
CA THR A 178 -7.52 -15.18 -2.69
C THR A 178 -6.94 -14.95 -4.08
N LEU A 179 -6.07 -13.96 -4.28
CA LEU A 179 -5.37 -13.72 -5.55
C LEU A 179 -4.58 -14.97 -5.98
N LYS A 180 -3.66 -15.43 -5.14
CA LYS A 180 -2.82 -16.62 -5.40
C LYS A 180 -3.67 -17.88 -5.57
N GLU A 181 -4.72 -18.04 -4.78
CA GLU A 181 -5.54 -19.25 -4.75
C GLU A 181 -6.48 -19.37 -5.96
N LYS A 182 -7.09 -18.26 -6.41
CA LYS A 182 -8.22 -18.31 -7.35
C LYS A 182 -7.95 -17.73 -8.73
N TYR A 183 -6.87 -16.96 -8.92
CA TYR A 183 -6.56 -16.30 -10.19
C TYR A 183 -5.41 -17.00 -10.91
N PRO A 184 -5.25 -16.88 -12.24
CA PRO A 184 -4.12 -17.45 -12.97
C PRO A 184 -2.75 -16.96 -12.48
N GLU A 185 -1.67 -17.63 -12.89
CA GLU A 185 -0.30 -17.10 -12.76
C GLU A 185 -0.21 -15.68 -13.35
N HIS A 186 0.74 -14.89 -12.85
CA HIS A 186 0.99 -13.52 -13.34
C HIS A 186 -0.26 -12.63 -13.33
N THR A 187 -1.06 -12.72 -12.26
CA THR A 187 -2.23 -11.85 -12.09
C THR A 187 -1.93 -10.76 -11.07
N ARG A 188 -2.21 -9.51 -11.44
CA ARG A 188 -2.27 -8.36 -10.54
C ARG A 188 -3.72 -7.90 -10.38
N ALA A 189 -4.10 -7.51 -9.18
CA ALA A 189 -5.41 -6.97 -8.88
C ALA A 189 -5.29 -5.59 -8.25
N VAL A 190 -6.16 -4.65 -8.65
CA VAL A 190 -6.26 -3.31 -8.07
C VAL A 190 -7.67 -3.12 -7.52
N HIS A 191 -7.79 -2.62 -6.29
CA HIS A 191 -9.07 -2.49 -5.59
C HIS A 191 -8.97 -1.53 -4.39
N HIS A 192 -10.09 -1.29 -3.71
CA HIS A 192 -10.10 -0.53 -2.45
C HIS A 192 -9.46 -1.34 -1.31
N ALA A 193 -8.68 -0.69 -0.45
CA ALA A 193 -7.90 -1.36 0.60
C ALA A 193 -8.80 -1.97 1.69
N GLN A 194 -8.52 -3.21 2.08
CA GLN A 194 -9.16 -3.90 3.19
C GLN A 194 -8.17 -4.83 3.91
N GLU A 195 -8.14 -4.73 5.23
CA GLU A 195 -7.27 -5.44 6.16
C GLU A 195 -5.76 -5.29 5.89
N GLY A 196 -5.33 -4.13 5.38
CA GLY A 196 -3.92 -3.86 5.06
C GLY A 196 -2.98 -3.95 6.27
N VAL A 197 -1.75 -4.45 6.04
CA VAL A 197 -0.67 -4.58 7.04
C VAL A 197 0.71 -4.22 6.44
N CYS A 198 1.61 -3.69 7.27
CA CYS A 198 2.87 -3.02 6.90
C CYS A 198 2.71 -1.72 6.10
N THR A 199 3.70 -0.84 6.19
CA THR A 199 3.69 0.49 5.56
C THR A 199 4.84 0.76 4.61
N LEU A 200 5.39 -0.30 4.00
CA LEU A 200 6.54 -0.28 3.07
C LEU A 200 6.46 0.86 2.06
N GLY A 201 5.28 1.09 1.49
CA GLY A 201 5.09 2.19 0.55
C GLY A 201 3.65 2.63 0.46
N TYR A 202 3.39 3.91 0.65
CA TYR A 202 2.07 4.47 0.45
C TYR A 202 2.15 5.92 -0.01
N ALA A 203 1.29 6.27 -0.97
CA ALA A 203 1.12 7.66 -1.37
C ALA A 203 -0.07 8.27 -0.65
N VAL A 204 0.01 9.57 -0.36
CA VAL A 204 -1.03 10.31 0.36
C VAL A 204 -1.32 11.61 -0.39
N SER A 205 -2.60 11.89 -0.64
CA SER A 205 -3.02 13.16 -1.23
C SER A 205 -3.00 14.26 -0.17
N GLN A 206 -2.92 15.54 -0.56
CA GLN A 206 -2.91 16.65 0.40
C GLN A 206 -4.07 16.57 1.40
N LYS A 207 -5.28 16.29 0.89
CA LYS A 207 -6.48 16.11 1.72
C LYS A 207 -6.38 14.84 2.58
N GLY A 208 -5.84 13.76 2.03
CA GLY A 208 -5.59 12.52 2.75
C GLY A 208 -4.66 12.73 3.94
N ALA A 209 -3.60 13.52 3.78
CA ALA A 209 -2.65 13.83 4.84
C ALA A 209 -3.32 14.60 5.99
N ARG A 210 -4.18 15.58 5.67
CA ARG A 210 -4.96 16.31 6.68
C ARG A 210 -5.91 15.38 7.45
N LYS A 211 -6.61 14.49 6.74
CA LYS A 211 -7.52 13.51 7.34
C LYS A 211 -6.75 12.50 8.20
N LEU A 212 -5.60 12.01 7.75
CA LEU A 212 -4.73 11.10 8.52
C LEU A 212 -4.21 11.77 9.79
N LEU A 213 -3.76 13.02 9.73
CA LEU A 213 -3.36 13.74 10.93
C LEU A 213 -4.54 13.86 11.92
N GLN A 214 -5.75 14.10 11.44
CA GLN A 214 -6.94 14.14 12.30
C GLN A 214 -7.31 12.78 12.90
N GLU A 215 -7.24 11.70 12.11
CA GLU A 215 -7.77 10.38 12.47
C GLU A 215 -6.72 9.46 13.13
N VAL A 216 -5.44 9.69 12.88
CA VAL A 216 -4.32 8.85 13.33
C VAL A 216 -3.35 9.62 14.23
N ALA A 217 -3.13 10.91 14.02
CA ALA A 217 -2.21 11.68 14.88
C ALA A 217 -2.88 12.28 16.12
N LEU A 218 -4.21 12.43 16.13
CA LEU A 218 -4.96 13.07 17.22
C LEU A 218 -5.92 12.14 17.98
N LYS A 219 -6.08 10.89 17.52
CA LYS A 219 -6.88 9.86 18.19
C LYS A 219 -5.97 8.78 18.79
N ASP A 220 -6.57 7.85 19.53
CA ASP A 220 -5.87 6.76 20.21
C ASP A 220 -4.85 6.05 19.34
N VAL A 221 -3.62 6.00 19.85
CA VAL A 221 -2.51 5.19 19.33
C VAL A 221 -2.58 3.81 20.00
N SER A 222 -3.68 3.10 19.72
CA SER A 222 -4.00 1.81 20.34
C SER A 222 -3.29 0.61 19.69
N ASP A 223 -2.82 0.78 18.45
CA ASP A 223 -2.25 -0.27 17.62
C ASP A 223 -1.09 0.30 16.79
N ALA A 224 -0.29 -0.58 16.17
CA ALA A 224 0.78 -0.19 15.26
C ALA A 224 0.26 0.67 14.09
N VAL A 225 1.12 1.53 13.54
CA VAL A 225 0.70 2.57 12.58
C VAL A 225 0.02 2.00 11.35
N ASP A 226 0.46 0.86 10.85
CA ASP A 226 -0.16 0.14 9.75
C ASP A 226 -1.61 -0.28 10.07
N ILE A 227 -1.85 -0.80 11.28
CA ILE A 227 -3.19 -1.13 11.75
C ILE A 227 -4.05 0.14 11.94
N LEU A 228 -3.45 1.26 12.37
CA LEU A 228 -4.17 2.53 12.41
C LEU A 228 -4.54 3.05 11.02
N LEU A 229 -3.68 2.85 10.00
CA LEU A 229 -4.00 3.15 8.60
C LEU A 229 -5.12 2.26 8.06
N ARG A 230 -5.13 0.97 8.44
CA ARG A 230 -6.26 0.08 8.15
C ARG A 230 -7.56 0.63 8.73
N PHE A 231 -7.59 1.02 10.00
CA PHE A 231 -8.79 1.59 10.61
C PHE A 231 -9.22 2.91 9.97
N PHE A 232 -8.25 3.73 9.54
CA PHE A 232 -8.49 4.95 8.77
C PHE A 232 -9.20 4.64 7.44
N CYS A 233 -8.71 3.67 6.68
CA CYS A 233 -9.29 3.28 5.40
C CYS A 233 -10.70 2.68 5.57
N GLU A 234 -10.87 1.75 6.50
CA GLU A 234 -12.12 1.01 6.69
C GLU A 234 -13.19 1.79 7.45
N GLY A 235 -12.82 2.84 8.17
CA GLY A 235 -13.72 3.53 9.10
C GLY A 235 -14.03 2.71 10.34
N ALA A 236 -13.01 2.06 10.91
CA ALA A 236 -13.13 1.24 12.11
C ALA A 236 -12.67 1.98 13.37
N LYS A 237 -12.98 1.42 14.55
CA LYS A 237 -12.49 1.94 15.85
C LYS A 237 -12.75 3.45 16.06
N GLY A 238 -13.96 3.90 15.73
CA GLY A 238 -14.37 5.31 15.89
C GLY A 238 -13.81 6.27 14.83
N ARG A 239 -13.32 5.73 13.70
CA ARG A 239 -12.85 6.50 12.54
C ARG A 239 -13.89 6.49 11.44
N LYS A 240 -13.82 7.48 10.56
CA LYS A 240 -14.64 7.52 9.33
C LYS A 240 -13.95 6.70 8.23
N PRO A 241 -14.68 6.13 7.26
CA PRO A 241 -14.06 5.47 6.12
C PRO A 241 -13.45 6.50 5.15
N HIS A 242 -12.39 6.09 4.47
CA HIS A 242 -11.60 6.94 3.58
C HIS A 242 -11.32 6.24 2.26
N ASN A 243 -11.08 7.02 1.20
CA ASN A 243 -10.87 6.44 -0.12
C ASN A 243 -9.43 5.93 -0.26
N CYS A 244 -9.22 4.68 0.15
CA CYS A 244 -7.95 3.99 0.07
C CYS A 244 -7.96 2.94 -1.03
N LEU A 245 -6.93 2.95 -1.88
CA LEU A 245 -6.75 1.97 -2.96
C LEU A 245 -5.43 1.23 -2.79
N THR A 246 -5.35 0.03 -3.36
CA THR A 246 -4.18 -0.85 -3.26
C THR A 246 -4.04 -1.72 -4.51
N THR A 247 -2.89 -2.37 -4.64
CA THR A 247 -2.62 -3.43 -5.62
C THR A 247 -2.10 -4.69 -4.92
N GLN A 248 -2.53 -5.85 -5.40
CA GLN A 248 -2.01 -7.15 -4.99
C GLN A 248 -1.42 -7.91 -6.20
N PRO A 249 -0.16 -8.41 -6.13
CA PRO A 249 0.83 -8.11 -5.09
C PRO A 249 1.15 -6.61 -5.02
N ALA A 250 1.80 -6.19 -3.94
CA ALA A 250 2.28 -4.82 -3.80
C ALA A 250 3.36 -4.50 -4.87
N LEU A 251 3.75 -3.22 -4.97
CA LEU A 251 4.82 -2.76 -5.86
C LEU A 251 6.14 -2.55 -5.12
N PHE A 252 6.05 -2.16 -3.85
CA PHE A 252 7.19 -1.99 -2.96
C PHE A 252 7.20 -3.11 -1.92
N HIS A 253 8.34 -3.77 -1.81
CA HIS A 253 8.53 -4.94 -0.95
C HIS A 253 9.79 -4.80 -0.10
N HIS A 254 9.83 -5.52 1.02
CA HIS A 254 11.02 -5.55 1.85
C HIS A 254 12.22 -6.08 1.07
N HIS A 255 13.31 -5.35 1.16
CA HIS A 255 14.64 -5.79 0.82
C HIS A 255 15.41 -6.13 2.08
N ARG A 256 15.98 -7.33 2.09
CA ARG A 256 16.82 -7.81 3.18
C ARG A 256 18.23 -7.98 2.65
N ALA A 257 19.13 -7.12 3.14
CA ALA A 257 20.54 -7.25 2.85
C ALA A 257 21.12 -8.55 3.46
N ALA A 258 22.19 -9.06 2.85
CA ALA A 258 23.08 -10.02 3.50
C ALA A 258 23.62 -9.42 4.80
N GLY A 259 23.68 -10.22 5.86
CA GLY A 259 24.06 -9.75 7.18
C GLY A 259 23.31 -10.40 8.34
N PRO A 260 23.54 -9.92 9.57
CA PRO A 260 22.88 -10.42 10.77
C PRO A 260 21.35 -10.30 10.69
N LEU A 261 20.63 -11.34 11.14
CA LEU A 261 19.16 -11.35 11.09
C LEU A 261 18.54 -10.32 12.05
N ASN A 262 19.19 -10.03 13.16
CA ASN A 262 18.75 -9.01 14.11
C ASN A 262 18.78 -7.56 13.56
N SER A 263 19.44 -7.34 12.41
CA SER A 263 19.48 -6.04 11.73
C SER A 263 18.31 -5.84 10.77
N MET A 264 17.34 -6.77 10.74
CA MET A 264 16.18 -6.70 9.84
C MET A 264 15.14 -5.68 10.26
N SER A 265 14.96 -5.45 11.56
CA SER A 265 13.97 -4.51 12.06
C SER A 265 14.28 -4.17 13.51
N ASP A 266 14.07 -2.91 13.86
CA ASP A 266 14.05 -2.44 15.25
C ASP A 266 12.74 -2.84 15.98
N ILE A 267 11.82 -3.53 15.28
CA ILE A 267 10.55 -4.01 15.80
C ILE A 267 10.59 -5.54 15.89
N GLY A 268 10.67 -6.05 17.12
CA GLY A 268 10.61 -7.48 17.43
C GLY A 268 11.98 -8.18 17.42
N ASN A 269 11.98 -9.47 17.75
CA ASN A 269 13.18 -10.32 17.75
C ASN A 269 13.21 -11.19 16.48
N HIS A 270 14.28 -11.06 15.69
CA HIS A 270 14.49 -11.77 14.42
C HIS A 270 15.58 -12.85 14.51
N GLY A 271 16.06 -13.14 15.73
CA GLY A 271 17.09 -14.13 16.02
C GLY A 271 18.52 -13.66 15.74
N ASP A 272 19.49 -14.45 16.19
CA ASP A 272 20.93 -14.15 16.13
C ASP A 272 21.63 -14.76 14.90
N GLY A 273 20.86 -15.19 13.90
CA GLY A 273 21.39 -15.83 12.70
C GLY A 273 22.09 -14.85 11.74
N PHE A 274 22.54 -15.39 10.61
CA PHE A 274 23.16 -14.62 9.53
C PHE A 274 22.53 -15.01 8.18
N ARG A 275 22.31 -14.01 7.32
CA ARG A 275 21.86 -14.18 5.94
C ARG A 275 23.04 -14.03 4.99
N ASP A 276 23.35 -15.09 4.27
CA ASP A 276 24.48 -15.10 3.34
C ASP A 276 24.24 -14.27 2.07
N GLN A 277 22.97 -14.17 1.62
CA GLN A 277 22.62 -13.51 0.37
C GLN A 277 21.46 -12.53 0.53
N SER A 278 21.59 -11.35 -0.06
CA SER A 278 20.51 -10.37 -0.10
C SER A 278 19.31 -10.89 -0.89
N MET A 279 18.09 -10.48 -0.51
CA MET A 279 16.87 -10.84 -1.22
C MET A 279 15.84 -9.70 -1.14
N THR A 280 14.96 -9.62 -2.14
CA THR A 280 13.78 -8.75 -2.13
C THR A 280 12.55 -9.62 -2.31
N ASP A 281 11.55 -9.48 -1.45
CA ASP A 281 10.34 -10.31 -1.54
C ASP A 281 9.54 -10.01 -2.81
N MET A 282 9.07 -11.06 -3.50
CA MET A 282 8.08 -11.00 -4.60
C MET A 282 8.43 -10.11 -5.81
N VAL A 283 9.61 -9.47 -5.85
CA VAL A 283 10.08 -8.63 -6.95
C VAL A 283 10.97 -9.44 -7.89
N ARG A 284 10.58 -9.53 -9.17
CA ARG A 284 11.33 -10.30 -10.19
C ARG A 284 12.64 -9.62 -10.58
N TRP A 285 12.60 -8.33 -10.93
CA TRP A 285 13.81 -7.55 -11.28
C TRP A 285 14.05 -6.46 -10.25
N SER A 286 14.57 -6.87 -9.09
CA SER A 286 14.90 -5.98 -7.98
C SER A 286 15.89 -4.89 -8.43
N VAL A 287 15.57 -3.63 -8.15
CA VAL A 287 16.49 -2.51 -8.40
C VAL A 287 17.75 -2.68 -7.57
N ARG A 288 17.63 -2.99 -6.28
CA ARG A 288 18.80 -3.17 -5.41
C ARG A 288 19.71 -4.32 -5.83
N LEU A 289 19.14 -5.46 -6.22
CA LEU A 289 19.92 -6.65 -6.61
C LEU A 289 20.44 -6.56 -8.07
N ASN A 290 19.91 -5.64 -8.87
CA ASN A 290 20.42 -5.31 -10.21
C ASN A 290 21.15 -3.96 -10.27
N ALA A 291 21.54 -3.38 -9.12
CA ALA A 291 22.10 -2.04 -9.06
C ALA A 291 23.35 -1.88 -9.93
N ASP A 292 24.27 -2.85 -9.89
CA ASP A 292 25.49 -2.82 -10.71
C ASP A 292 25.17 -2.80 -12.21
N ALA A 293 24.25 -3.66 -12.67
CA ALA A 293 23.84 -3.69 -14.07
C ALA A 293 23.22 -2.35 -14.49
N LEU A 294 22.38 -1.74 -13.65
CA LEU A 294 21.76 -0.44 -13.92
C LEU A 294 22.80 0.69 -13.99
N LEU A 295 23.75 0.73 -13.05
CA LEU A 295 24.80 1.76 -12.98
C LEU A 295 25.77 1.66 -14.16
N ASP A 296 26.04 0.44 -14.62
CA ASP A 296 26.88 0.17 -15.80
C ASP A 296 26.12 0.38 -17.14
N GLY A 297 24.83 0.72 -17.09
CA GLY A 297 23.99 0.88 -18.29
C GLY A 297 23.70 -0.42 -19.03
N ARG A 298 23.84 -1.57 -18.35
CA ARG A 298 23.57 -2.89 -18.90
C ARG A 298 22.08 -3.25 -18.80
N THR A 299 21.68 -4.26 -19.55
CA THR A 299 20.28 -4.72 -19.63
C THR A 299 20.12 -6.22 -19.39
N ASP A 300 21.19 -6.90 -19.00
CA ASP A 300 21.21 -8.32 -18.64
C ASP A 300 20.82 -8.50 -17.16
N PHE A 301 19.61 -8.03 -16.83
CA PHE A 301 19.08 -8.10 -15.47
C PHE A 301 18.83 -9.55 -15.03
N VAL A 302 19.16 -9.83 -13.78
CA VAL A 302 18.87 -11.11 -13.13
C VAL A 302 17.42 -11.10 -12.68
N ASP A 303 16.67 -12.13 -13.10
CA ASP A 303 15.36 -12.46 -12.53
C ASP A 303 15.55 -13.24 -11.22
N GLN A 304 15.09 -12.67 -10.11
CA GLN A 304 15.12 -13.28 -8.79
C GLN A 304 14.08 -14.40 -8.64
N TYR A 305 13.00 -14.35 -9.42
CA TYR A 305 11.90 -15.31 -9.37
C TYR A 305 11.47 -15.70 -10.79
N PRO A 306 12.36 -16.39 -11.54
CA PRO A 306 12.03 -16.84 -12.88
C PRO A 306 10.92 -17.91 -12.84
N ASP A 307 10.17 -17.97 -13.93
CA ASP A 307 9.16 -19.01 -14.16
C ASP A 307 9.84 -20.39 -14.22
N ASP A 308 9.09 -21.43 -13.84
CA ASP A 308 9.57 -22.80 -14.04
C ASP A 308 9.76 -23.08 -15.53
N ARG A 309 10.87 -23.77 -15.86
CA ARG A 309 11.19 -24.19 -17.23
C ARG A 309 10.37 -25.39 -17.68
#